data_AF-A0A4P1R2S6-F1
#
_entry.id   AF-A0A4P1R2S6-F1
#
_cell.length_a   1.000
_cell.length_b   1.000
_cell.length_c   1.000
_cell.angle_alpha   90.00
_cell.angle_beta   90.00
_cell.angle_gamma   90.00
#
_symmetry.space_group_name_H-M   'P 1'
#
loop_
_entity.id
_entity.type
_entity.pdbx_description
1 polymer ?
#
loop_
_entity_poly.entity_id
_entity_poly.type
_entity_poly.pdbx_seq_one_letter_code
_entity_poly.pdbx_strand_id
1 'polypeptide(L)'
;MERELTEVIALTEELLATARQNELSGSRAGPNASAAPSLSKHKENELDLESSSDHQGKFSIGTKVQAVWSEDGEWYDATIEAYTPNGYYVFYDNWGNKEEVDPANVRPIQEGTVDALLEAERVAEATKLAIKRKIAQAASIDFQSKSLPAKLRIEPDDPEDVKATKRKKIHAFKSKMRIEQLEVTQNKRQNAWQQFQSTKGKIKKVGFFSGRKRESIFKSPDDPQGKVGVTGSGKGLTDFQKREKHFHLKDGTVENDE
;
A
#
# COMPACT_ATOMS: atom_id res chain seq x y z
N MET A 1 26.62 29.76 -26.35
CA MET A 1 25.71 28.79 -26.96
C MET A 1 26.43 27.55 -27.51
N GLU A 2 27.22 27.62 -28.59
CA GLU A 2 27.90 26.41 -29.11
C GLU A 2 28.92 25.82 -28.12
N ARG A 3 29.66 26.66 -27.40
CA ARG A 3 30.64 26.24 -26.39
C ARG A 3 30.01 25.54 -25.17
N GLU A 4 28.86 26.05 -24.73
CA GLU A 4 28.12 25.47 -23.60
C GLU A 4 27.50 24.12 -24.01
N LEU A 5 27.04 24.00 -25.25
CA LEU A 5 26.54 22.73 -25.78
C LEU A 5 27.65 21.69 -25.88
N THR A 6 28.84 22.06 -26.35
CA THR A 6 29.99 21.15 -26.39
C THR A 6 30.44 20.72 -24.99
N GLU A 7 30.35 21.62 -24.01
CA GLU A 7 30.71 21.32 -22.62
C GLU A 7 29.71 20.36 -21.96
N VAL A 8 28.41 20.53 -22.23
CA VAL A 8 27.37 19.60 -21.77
C VAL A 8 27.53 18.22 -22.42
N ILE A 9 27.82 18.17 -23.73
CA ILE A 9 28.06 16.90 -24.43
C ILE A 9 29.27 16.17 -23.81
N ALA A 10 30.40 16.88 -23.61
CA ALA A 10 31.60 16.30 -23.00
C ALA A 10 31.33 15.73 -21.59
N LEU A 11 30.60 16.47 -20.75
CA LEU A 11 30.23 16.01 -19.40
C LEU A 11 29.33 14.76 -19.44
N THR A 12 28.43 14.65 -20.42
CA THR A 12 27.59 13.45 -20.57
C THR A 12 28.37 12.24 -21.07
N GLU A 13 29.34 12.44 -21.95
CA GLU A 13 30.23 11.38 -22.43
C GLU A 13 31.11 10.83 -21.29
N GLU A 14 31.61 11.70 -20.41
CA GLU A 14 32.40 11.31 -19.24
C GLU A 14 31.58 10.49 -18.22
N LEU A 15 30.32 10.88 -17.95
CA LEU A 15 29.42 10.13 -17.08
C LEU A 15 29.04 8.75 -17.65
N LEU A 16 28.87 8.65 -18.96
CA LEU A 16 28.61 7.37 -19.64
C LEU A 16 29.84 6.46 -19.62
N ALA A 17 31.04 7.02 -19.77
CA ALA A 17 32.29 6.28 -19.71
C ALA A 17 32.55 5.70 -18.31
N THR A 18 32.35 6.51 -17.26
CA THR A 18 32.50 6.07 -15.86
C THR A 18 31.48 5.00 -15.47
N ALA A 19 30.23 5.12 -15.92
CA ALA A 19 29.21 4.07 -15.71
C ALA A 19 29.64 2.73 -16.33
N ARG A 20 30.19 2.73 -17.55
CA ARG A 20 30.67 1.50 -18.21
C ARG A 20 31.88 0.86 -17.50
N GLN A 21 32.79 1.68 -16.96
CA GLN A 21 33.92 1.16 -16.19
C GLN A 21 33.51 0.53 -14.85
N ASN A 22 32.44 1.05 -14.24
CA ASN A 22 31.84 0.45 -13.04
C ASN A 22 31.20 -0.91 -13.33
N GLU A 23 30.51 -1.07 -14.48
CA GLU A 23 29.97 -2.35 -14.93
C GLU A 23 31.07 -3.39 -15.22
N LEU A 24 32.21 -2.95 -15.76
CA LEU A 24 33.38 -3.81 -16.03
C LEU A 24 34.12 -4.26 -14.75
N SER A 25 34.06 -3.47 -13.68
CA SER A 25 34.72 -3.79 -12.40
C SER A 25 33.81 -4.55 -11.42
N GLY A 26 32.52 -4.69 -11.71
CA GLY A 26 31.53 -5.37 -10.86
C GLY A 26 31.52 -6.91 -10.93
N SER A 27 32.38 -7.55 -11.73
CA SER A 27 32.36 -9.01 -11.94
C SER A 27 33.39 -9.75 -11.09
N ARG A 28 33.13 -9.89 -9.78
CA ARG A 28 33.64 -11.03 -8.98
C ARG A 28 32.69 -11.42 -7.85
N ALA A 29 31.59 -12.08 -8.21
CA ALA A 29 30.93 -13.12 -7.40
C ALA A 29 29.78 -13.73 -8.23
N GLY A 30 30.04 -14.87 -8.86
CA GLY A 30 28.99 -15.87 -9.13
C GLY A 30 29.09 -17.01 -8.10
N PRO A 31 28.23 -18.05 -8.13
CA PRO A 31 27.35 -18.40 -9.26
C PRO A 31 25.96 -19.01 -8.92
N ASN A 32 25.22 -19.34 -10.00
CA ASN A 32 24.18 -20.37 -10.17
C ASN A 32 22.74 -20.04 -9.72
N ALA A 33 21.67 -20.38 -10.44
CA ALA A 33 21.47 -21.22 -11.62
C ALA A 33 20.20 -20.80 -12.38
N SER A 34 20.18 -21.17 -13.66
CA SER A 34 19.06 -21.19 -14.61
C SER A 34 17.70 -21.60 -14.04
N ALA A 35 16.63 -20.96 -14.51
CA ALA A 35 15.63 -21.58 -15.38
C ALA A 35 14.36 -20.71 -15.45
N ALA A 36 13.84 -20.55 -16.66
CA ALA A 36 12.55 -19.91 -16.93
C ALA A 36 11.39 -20.70 -16.30
N PRO A 37 10.24 -20.06 -15.97
CA PRO A 37 9.00 -20.77 -15.79
C PRO A 37 8.12 -20.64 -17.03
N SER A 38 8.11 -21.70 -17.84
CA SER A 38 7.07 -21.96 -18.82
C SER A 38 5.83 -22.56 -18.14
N LEU A 39 4.70 -22.01 -18.54
CA LEU A 39 3.34 -22.55 -18.62
C LEU A 39 3.11 -24.06 -18.39
N SER A 40 1.98 -24.34 -17.72
CA SER A 40 1.10 -25.53 -17.79
C SER A 40 1.55 -26.86 -17.16
N LYS A 41 0.81 -27.33 -16.14
CA LYS A 41 -0.06 -28.52 -16.27
C LYS A 41 -1.04 -28.61 -15.09
N HIS A 42 -2.31 -28.70 -15.46
CA HIS A 42 -3.44 -29.15 -14.65
C HIS A 42 -3.11 -30.56 -14.12
N LYS A 43 -3.34 -30.80 -12.83
CA LYS A 43 -3.29 -32.15 -12.27
C LYS A 43 -4.62 -32.42 -11.59
N GLU A 44 -5.36 -33.24 -12.31
CA GLU A 44 -6.60 -33.90 -11.95
C GLU A 44 -6.30 -34.77 -10.72
N ASN A 45 -6.98 -34.51 -9.60
CA ASN A 45 -7.01 -35.45 -8.48
C ASN A 45 -8.20 -36.38 -8.71
N GLU A 46 -7.89 -37.47 -9.40
CA GLU A 46 -8.75 -38.63 -9.55
C GLU A 46 -8.70 -39.46 -8.27
N LEU A 47 -9.90 -39.68 -7.74
CA LEU A 47 -10.37 -40.72 -6.83
C LEU A 47 -9.34 -41.76 -6.40
N ASP A 48 -9.11 -41.86 -5.08
CA ASP A 48 -8.64 -43.11 -4.47
C ASP A 48 -9.72 -43.58 -3.50
N LEU A 49 -10.48 -44.56 -3.99
CA LEU A 49 -11.59 -45.22 -3.33
C LEU A 49 -11.16 -46.68 -3.18
N GLU A 50 -10.39 -46.98 -2.13
CA GLU A 50 -10.11 -48.37 -1.77
C GLU A 50 -10.16 -48.62 -0.25
N SER A 51 -10.61 -49.83 0.03
CA SER A 51 -11.38 -50.27 1.17
C SER A 51 -10.52 -50.87 2.29
N SER A 52 -11.13 -50.93 3.47
CA SER A 52 -10.89 -51.86 4.59
C SER A 52 -9.79 -51.55 5.62
N SER A 53 -10.29 -51.21 6.81
CA SER A 53 -9.86 -51.73 8.11
C SER A 53 -8.53 -51.25 8.68
N ASP A 54 -8.48 -49.96 9.02
CA ASP A 54 -7.81 -49.46 10.24
C ASP A 54 -8.28 -48.03 10.52
N HIS A 55 -9.46 -47.89 11.13
CA HIS A 55 -10.05 -46.58 11.43
C HIS A 55 -9.54 -45.97 12.73
N GLN A 56 -8.54 -46.58 13.37
CA GLN A 56 -7.95 -46.09 14.62
C GLN A 56 -6.99 -44.89 14.46
N GLY A 57 -6.83 -44.34 13.24
CA GLY A 57 -5.76 -43.37 12.95
C GLY A 57 -6.14 -42.02 12.33
N LYS A 58 -7.41 -41.70 12.06
CA LYS A 58 -7.73 -40.43 11.36
C LYS A 58 -7.61 -39.19 12.24
N PHE A 59 -7.96 -39.31 13.52
CA PHE A 59 -7.96 -38.20 14.46
C PHE A 59 -7.52 -38.65 15.86
N SER A 60 -6.76 -37.80 16.55
CA SER A 60 -6.29 -38.04 17.93
C SER A 60 -7.37 -37.74 18.98
N ILE A 61 -7.34 -38.46 20.11
CA ILE A 61 -8.12 -38.09 21.30
C ILE A 61 -7.79 -36.63 21.69
N GLY A 62 -8.82 -35.82 21.92
CA GLY A 62 -8.75 -34.40 22.23
C GLY A 62 -8.78 -33.48 21.01
N THR A 63 -8.81 -34.01 19.79
CA THR A 63 -8.94 -33.20 18.57
C THR A 63 -10.36 -32.71 18.39
N LYS A 64 -10.54 -31.42 18.03
CA LYS A 64 -11.84 -30.90 17.63
C LYS A 64 -12.15 -31.27 16.17
N VAL A 65 -13.30 -31.88 15.98
CA VAL A 65 -13.80 -32.44 14.72
C VAL A 65 -15.26 -32.07 14.55
N GLN A 66 -15.80 -32.21 13.35
CA GLN A 66 -17.23 -32.18 13.13
C GLN A 66 -17.75 -33.61 13.02
N ALA A 67 -18.79 -33.92 13.78
CA ALA A 67 -19.44 -35.22 13.78
C ALA A 67 -20.94 -35.10 13.44
N VAL A 68 -21.49 -36.09 12.75
CA VAL A 68 -22.93 -36.17 12.46
C VAL A 68 -23.69 -36.57 13.72
N TRP A 69 -24.76 -35.85 14.07
CA TRP A 69 -25.64 -36.20 15.20
C TRP A 69 -26.76 -37.15 14.76
N SER A 70 -27.02 -38.22 15.52
CA SER A 70 -27.98 -39.26 15.10
C SER A 70 -29.45 -38.82 15.09
N GLU A 71 -29.80 -37.75 15.79
CA GLU A 71 -31.19 -37.26 15.85
C GLU A 71 -31.60 -36.57 14.55
N ASP A 72 -30.75 -35.66 14.06
CA ASP A 72 -31.06 -34.81 12.91
C ASP A 72 -30.20 -35.08 11.66
N GLY A 73 -29.12 -35.86 11.79
CA GLY A 73 -28.19 -36.14 10.69
C GLY A 73 -27.32 -34.95 10.27
N GLU A 74 -27.29 -33.88 11.06
CA GLU A 74 -26.49 -32.67 10.79
C GLU A 74 -25.09 -32.73 11.41
N TRP A 75 -24.17 -31.94 10.86
CA TRP A 75 -22.77 -31.88 11.31
C TRP A 75 -22.59 -30.83 12.41
N TYR A 76 -22.10 -31.26 13.56
CA TYR A 76 -21.86 -30.39 14.71
C TYR A 76 -20.42 -30.50 15.22
N ASP A 77 -19.95 -29.44 15.87
CA ASP A 77 -18.62 -29.39 16.47
C ASP A 77 -18.57 -30.32 17.69
N ALA A 78 -17.59 -31.21 17.69
CA ALA A 78 -17.39 -32.22 18.70
C ALA A 78 -15.90 -32.46 18.99
N THR A 79 -15.60 -32.94 20.18
CA THR A 79 -14.24 -33.30 20.59
C THR A 79 -14.15 -34.81 20.76
N ILE A 80 -13.14 -35.46 20.16
CA ILE A 80 -12.94 -36.91 20.33
C ILE A 80 -12.47 -37.20 21.75
N GLU A 81 -13.22 -37.99 22.50
CA GLU A 81 -12.92 -38.36 23.88
C GLU A 81 -12.22 -39.72 23.97
N ALA A 82 -12.61 -40.69 23.15
CA ALA A 82 -12.03 -42.03 23.15
C ALA A 82 -12.19 -42.74 21.79
N TYR A 83 -11.41 -43.80 21.59
CA TYR A 83 -11.60 -44.75 20.49
C TYR A 83 -12.51 -45.87 20.92
N THR A 84 -13.49 -46.21 20.09
CA THR A 84 -14.31 -47.40 20.26
C THR A 84 -14.03 -48.41 19.14
N PRO A 85 -14.42 -49.68 19.30
CA PRO A 85 -14.26 -50.68 18.25
C PRO A 85 -15.01 -50.31 16.96
N ASN A 86 -16.11 -49.58 17.09
CA ASN A 86 -16.98 -49.18 15.98
C ASN A 86 -16.61 -47.79 15.40
N GLY A 87 -15.77 -47.00 16.09
CA GLY A 87 -15.39 -45.68 15.62
C GLY A 87 -14.80 -44.76 16.68
N TYR A 88 -15.41 -43.59 16.83
CA TYR A 88 -14.98 -42.55 17.77
C TYR A 88 -16.08 -42.24 18.77
N TYR A 89 -15.70 -42.12 20.04
CA TYR A 89 -16.54 -41.54 21.07
C TYR A 89 -16.33 -40.03 21.07
N VAL A 90 -17.33 -39.27 20.67
CA VAL A 90 -17.24 -37.81 20.55
C VAL A 90 -18.14 -37.12 21.58
N PHE A 91 -17.70 -35.94 22.03
CA PHE A 91 -18.43 -35.05 22.92
C PHE A 91 -18.82 -33.79 22.15
N TYR A 92 -20.12 -33.50 22.02
CA TYR A 92 -20.60 -32.31 21.34
C TYR A 92 -20.43 -31.08 22.24
N ASP A 93 -19.58 -30.14 21.83
CA ASP A 93 -19.16 -29.01 22.68
C ASP A 93 -20.33 -28.07 23.04
N ASN A 94 -21.34 -27.98 22.18
CA ASN A 94 -22.45 -27.05 22.33
C ASN A 94 -23.58 -27.59 23.24
N TRP A 95 -23.75 -28.91 23.35
CA TRP A 95 -24.86 -29.54 24.08
C TRP A 95 -24.41 -30.41 25.26
N GLY A 96 -23.15 -30.84 25.28
CA GLY A 96 -22.61 -31.71 26.32
C GLY A 96 -22.98 -33.19 26.17
N ASN A 97 -23.64 -33.56 25.06
CA ASN A 97 -24.00 -34.93 24.75
C ASN A 97 -22.76 -35.71 24.27
N LYS A 98 -22.72 -37.00 24.60
CA LYS A 98 -21.66 -37.93 24.20
C LYS A 98 -22.24 -39.05 23.37
N GLU A 99 -21.62 -39.33 22.24
CA GLU A 99 -22.12 -40.32 21.30
C GLU A 99 -20.99 -41.09 20.63
N GLU A 100 -21.26 -42.34 20.30
CA GLU A 100 -20.38 -43.17 19.48
C GLU A 100 -20.76 -43.00 18.01
N VAL A 101 -19.82 -42.49 17.22
CA VAL A 101 -20.04 -42.17 15.80
C VAL A 101 -19.05 -42.93 14.93
N ASP A 102 -19.53 -43.40 13.78
CA ASP A 102 -18.70 -44.04 12.77
C ASP A 102 -17.64 -43.05 12.24
N PRO A 103 -16.38 -43.47 12.02
CA PRO A 103 -15.34 -42.65 11.39
C PRO A 103 -15.73 -42.04 10.03
N ALA A 104 -16.70 -42.62 9.30
CA ALA A 104 -17.27 -42.02 8.08
C ALA A 104 -18.07 -40.72 8.37
N ASN A 105 -18.61 -40.60 9.58
CA ASN A 105 -19.43 -39.49 10.05
C ASN A 105 -18.61 -38.44 10.82
N VAL A 106 -17.28 -38.46 10.70
CA VAL A 106 -16.37 -37.52 11.37
C VAL A 106 -15.45 -36.85 10.35
N ARG A 107 -15.33 -35.52 10.41
CA ARG A 107 -14.52 -34.70 9.49
C ARG A 107 -13.72 -33.62 10.26
N PRO A 108 -12.62 -33.07 9.71
CA PRO A 108 -11.88 -32.00 10.35
C PRO A 108 -12.65 -30.67 10.34
N ILE A 109 -12.52 -29.89 11.41
CA ILE A 109 -13.05 -28.51 11.48
C ILE A 109 -12.17 -27.60 10.62
N GLN A 110 -12.77 -26.82 9.72
CA GLN A 110 -12.08 -25.76 9.00
C GLN A 110 -11.94 -24.53 9.90
N GLU A 111 -11.06 -24.61 10.91
CA GLU A 111 -10.84 -23.53 11.91
C GLU A 111 -10.11 -22.30 11.33
N GLY A 112 -9.66 -22.36 10.07
CA GLY A 112 -8.80 -21.34 9.46
C GLY A 112 -9.47 -20.02 9.04
N THR A 113 -10.77 -19.82 9.25
CA THR A 113 -11.48 -18.61 8.80
C THR A 113 -11.60 -17.53 9.87
N VAL A 114 -11.65 -17.89 11.16
CA VAL A 114 -11.85 -16.93 12.25
C VAL A 114 -10.54 -16.34 12.78
N ASP A 115 -9.48 -17.13 12.88
CA ASP A 115 -8.19 -16.65 13.40
C ASP A 115 -7.43 -15.78 12.39
N ALA A 116 -7.47 -16.14 11.10
CA ALA A 116 -6.81 -15.35 10.06
C ALA A 116 -7.44 -13.96 9.87
N LEU A 117 -8.77 -13.84 10.08
CA LEU A 117 -9.49 -12.57 10.01
C LEU A 117 -9.14 -11.65 11.18
N LEU A 118 -9.10 -12.19 12.41
CA LEU A 118 -8.69 -11.43 13.60
C LEU A 118 -7.22 -10.99 13.54
N GLU A 119 -6.32 -11.84 13.05
CA GLU A 119 -4.92 -11.47 12.85
C GLU A 119 -4.76 -10.38 11.80
N ALA A 120 -5.49 -10.47 10.68
CA ALA A 120 -5.49 -9.45 9.64
C ALA A 120 -6.02 -8.11 10.17
N GLU A 121 -7.09 -8.12 10.97
CA GLU A 121 -7.63 -6.92 11.60
C GLU A 121 -6.62 -6.29 12.57
N ARG A 122 -5.97 -7.11 13.41
CA ARG A 122 -4.93 -6.63 14.33
C ARG A 122 -3.74 -5.99 13.60
N VAL A 123 -3.32 -6.57 12.48
CA VAL A 123 -2.24 -6.00 11.64
C VAL A 123 -2.69 -4.71 10.98
N ALA A 124 -3.92 -4.64 10.47
CA ALA A 124 -4.49 -3.43 9.88
C ALA A 124 -4.59 -2.28 10.92
N GLU A 125 -5.07 -2.59 12.12
CA GLU A 125 -5.11 -1.66 13.27
C GLU A 125 -3.71 -1.15 13.64
N ALA A 126 -2.73 -2.05 13.76
CA ALA A 126 -1.36 -1.70 14.10
C ALA A 126 -0.72 -0.78 13.04
N THR A 127 -0.93 -1.05 11.75
CA THR A 127 -0.41 -0.21 10.67
C THR A 127 -1.08 1.17 10.64
N LYS A 128 -2.39 1.25 10.86
CA LYS A 128 -3.14 2.51 10.99
C LYS A 128 -2.60 3.37 12.14
N LEU A 129 -2.35 2.77 13.30
CA LEU A 129 -1.76 3.47 14.45
C LEU A 129 -0.32 3.92 14.19
N ALA A 130 0.49 3.09 13.52
CA ALA A 130 1.85 3.44 13.15
C ALA A 130 1.90 4.63 12.19
N ILE A 131 1.01 4.67 11.19
CA ILE A 131 0.87 5.80 10.27
C ILE A 131 0.44 7.06 11.04
N LYS A 132 -0.57 6.95 11.92
CA LYS A 132 -1.03 8.07 12.75
C LYS A 132 0.11 8.64 13.62
N ARG A 133 0.93 7.77 14.23
CA ARG A 133 2.11 8.19 15.03
C ARG A 133 3.15 8.89 14.16
N LYS A 134 3.44 8.37 12.96
CA LYS A 134 4.37 9.01 12.03
C LYS A 134 3.88 10.40 11.58
N ILE A 135 2.58 10.55 11.31
CA ILE A 135 1.99 11.84 10.96
C ILE A 135 2.11 12.83 12.13
N ALA A 136 1.81 12.39 13.35
CA ALA A 136 1.95 13.23 14.54
C ALA A 136 3.40 13.66 14.80
N GLN A 137 4.38 12.76 14.60
CA GLN A 137 5.80 13.07 14.70
C GLN A 137 6.27 14.04 13.60
N ALA A 138 5.84 13.83 12.35
CA ALA A 138 6.15 14.76 11.26
C ALA A 138 5.57 16.15 11.55
N ALA A 139 4.32 16.22 12.01
CA ALA A 139 3.67 17.48 12.38
C ALA A 139 4.39 18.21 13.53
N SER A 140 4.91 17.48 14.53
CA SER A 140 5.66 18.11 15.63
C SER A 140 7.04 18.60 15.19
N ILE A 141 7.76 17.85 14.34
CA ILE A 141 9.06 18.26 13.78
C ILE A 141 8.92 19.50 12.89
N ASP A 142 7.88 19.54 12.05
CA ASP A 142 7.56 20.71 11.21
C ASP A 142 7.20 21.95 12.06
N PHE A 143 6.55 21.76 13.21
CA PHE A 143 6.23 22.85 14.14
C PHE A 143 7.47 23.36 14.89
N GLN A 144 8.34 22.46 15.39
CA GLN A 144 9.57 22.83 16.09
C GLN A 144 10.54 23.59 15.19
N SER A 145 10.72 23.15 13.94
CA SER A 145 11.57 23.82 12.94
C SER A 145 11.05 25.22 12.56
N LYS A 146 9.73 25.46 12.65
CA LYS A 146 9.11 26.77 12.42
C LYS A 146 9.29 27.77 13.57
N SER A 147 9.52 27.28 14.80
CA SER A 147 9.62 28.12 15.99
C SER A 147 10.96 28.85 16.05
N LEU A 148 10.98 30.12 16.49
CA LEU A 148 12.24 30.84 16.67
C LEU A 148 13.06 30.19 17.80
N PRO A 149 14.36 29.91 17.60
CA PRO A 149 15.20 29.32 18.62
C PRO A 149 15.16 30.14 19.92
N ALA A 150 15.08 29.46 21.07
CA ALA A 150 14.98 30.10 22.37
C ALA A 150 16.10 31.14 22.62
N LYS A 151 17.30 30.89 22.08
CA LYS A 151 18.48 31.77 22.21
C LYS A 151 18.41 33.07 21.39
N LEU A 152 17.45 33.18 20.47
CA LEU A 152 17.21 34.37 19.65
C LEU A 152 15.94 35.13 20.07
N ARG A 153 15.30 34.76 21.19
CA ARG A 153 14.21 35.55 21.78
C ARG A 153 14.76 36.86 22.33
N ILE A 154 14.02 37.93 22.09
CA ILE A 154 14.36 39.28 22.54
C ILE A 154 13.64 39.49 23.86
N GLU A 155 14.40 39.65 24.93
CA GLU A 155 13.84 40.02 26.22
C GLU A 155 13.72 41.55 26.31
N PRO A 156 12.69 42.08 26.98
CA PRO A 156 12.47 43.52 27.11
C PRO A 156 13.60 44.23 27.86
N ASP A 157 14.39 43.53 28.68
CA ASP A 157 15.48 44.09 29.50
C ASP A 157 16.85 44.15 28.78
N ASP A 158 16.98 43.60 27.57
CA ASP A 158 18.27 43.61 26.83
C ASP A 158 18.67 45.03 26.37
N PRO A 159 19.98 45.37 26.28
CA PRO A 159 20.45 46.63 25.71
C PRO A 159 20.12 46.73 24.20
N GLU A 160 19.85 47.95 23.71
CA GLU A 160 19.35 48.20 22.35
C GLU A 160 20.24 47.61 21.24
N ASP A 161 21.57 47.60 21.41
CA ASP A 161 22.49 46.99 20.43
C ASP A 161 22.36 45.46 20.35
N VAL A 162 22.09 44.79 21.47
CA VAL A 162 21.85 43.34 21.51
C VAL A 162 20.48 43.03 20.92
N LYS A 163 19.46 43.86 21.20
CA LYS A 163 18.13 43.76 20.58
C LYS A 163 18.21 43.91 19.06
N ALA A 164 18.94 44.91 18.54
CA ALA A 164 19.12 45.13 17.11
C ALA A 164 19.83 43.94 16.43
N THR A 165 20.86 43.40 17.08
CA THR A 165 21.59 42.22 16.59
C THR A 165 20.71 40.98 16.56
N LYS A 166 19.92 40.73 17.63
CA LYS A 166 18.94 39.63 17.68
C LYS A 166 17.85 39.79 16.62
N ARG A 167 17.30 41.00 16.43
CA ARG A 167 16.30 41.30 15.37
C ARG A 167 16.83 40.96 13.98
N LYS A 168 18.07 41.35 13.66
CA LYS A 168 18.72 41.00 12.37
C LYS A 168 18.86 39.48 12.20
N LYS A 169 19.26 38.75 13.24
CA LYS A 169 19.37 37.28 13.22
C LYS A 169 18.01 36.60 13.06
N ILE A 170 16.98 37.08 13.75
CA ILE A 170 15.60 36.60 13.59
C ILE A 170 15.11 36.83 12.16
N HIS A 171 15.37 38.01 11.59
CA HIS A 171 14.98 38.31 10.21
C HIS A 171 15.66 37.37 9.21
N ALA A 172 16.97 37.15 9.35
CA ALA A 172 17.72 36.19 8.53
C ALA A 172 17.16 34.76 8.66
N PHE A 173 16.88 34.31 9.89
CA PHE A 173 16.30 32.99 10.16
C PHE A 173 14.90 32.84 9.52
N LYS A 174 14.00 33.81 9.73
CA LYS A 174 12.66 33.83 9.10
C LYS A 174 12.74 33.88 7.58
N SER A 175 13.72 34.61 7.03
CA SER A 175 13.93 34.67 5.59
C SER A 175 14.36 33.32 5.02
N LYS A 176 15.33 32.66 5.66
CA LYS A 176 15.76 31.30 5.30
C LYS A 176 14.59 30.32 5.31
N MET A 177 13.77 30.35 6.37
CA MET A 177 12.57 29.51 6.50
C MET A 177 11.53 29.75 5.40
N ARG A 178 11.40 30.99 4.93
CA ARG A 178 10.50 31.32 3.81
C ARG A 178 11.02 30.75 2.49
N ILE A 179 12.33 30.84 2.26
CA ILE A 179 12.98 30.30 1.05
C ILE A 179 12.84 28.77 1.03
N GLU A 180 13.12 28.10 2.14
CA GLU A 180 12.99 26.64 2.26
C GLU A 180 11.55 26.16 1.99
N GLN A 181 10.54 26.90 2.46
CA GLN A 181 9.14 26.59 2.11
C GLN A 181 8.85 26.74 0.62
N LEU A 182 9.39 27.78 -0.03
CA LEU A 182 9.25 27.96 -1.46
C LEU A 182 9.96 26.83 -2.23
N GLU A 183 11.13 26.40 -1.78
CA GLU A 183 11.86 25.28 -2.36
C GLU A 183 11.09 23.95 -2.20
N VAL A 184 10.55 23.67 -1.01
CA VAL A 184 9.72 22.48 -0.78
C VAL A 184 8.48 22.49 -1.68
N THR A 185 7.82 23.65 -1.85
CA THR A 185 6.66 23.75 -2.77
C THR A 185 7.06 23.56 -4.24
N GLN A 186 8.22 24.08 -4.66
CA GLN A 186 8.76 23.83 -5.99
C GLN A 186 9.13 22.36 -6.20
N ASN A 187 9.81 21.71 -5.25
CA ASN A 187 10.18 20.30 -5.32
C ASN A 187 8.94 19.39 -5.34
N LYS A 188 7.93 19.69 -4.52
CA LYS A 188 6.61 19.02 -4.59
C LYS A 188 6.00 19.14 -5.99
N ARG A 189 6.04 20.34 -6.59
CA ARG A 189 5.56 20.56 -7.96
C ARG A 189 6.36 19.78 -9.00
N GLN A 190 7.68 19.73 -8.88
CA GLN A 190 8.54 18.93 -9.77
C GLN A 190 8.22 17.44 -9.66
N ASN A 191 8.10 16.90 -8.45
CA ASN A 191 7.73 15.49 -8.21
C ASN A 191 6.34 15.16 -8.75
N ALA A 192 5.35 16.03 -8.54
CA ALA A 192 4.00 15.87 -9.09
C ALA A 192 4.02 15.85 -10.63
N TRP A 193 4.85 16.71 -11.26
CA TRP A 193 5.00 16.73 -12.71
C TRP A 193 5.68 15.45 -13.25
N GLN A 194 6.73 14.95 -12.59
CA GLN A 194 7.36 13.67 -12.93
C GLN A 194 6.37 12.49 -12.80
N GLN A 195 5.54 12.48 -11.75
CA GLN A 195 4.48 11.49 -11.58
C GLN A 195 3.41 11.56 -12.68
N PHE A 196 3.04 12.76 -13.10
CA PHE A 196 2.13 12.95 -14.22
C PHE A 196 2.70 12.40 -15.54
N GLN A 197 3.99 12.67 -15.81
CA GLN A 197 4.67 12.14 -17.01
C GLN A 197 4.72 10.61 -17.00
N SER A 198 5.13 9.99 -15.87
CA SER A 198 5.21 8.53 -15.75
C SER A 198 3.85 7.83 -15.80
N THR A 199 2.79 8.46 -15.30
CA THR A 199 1.42 7.91 -15.36
C THR A 199 0.86 7.90 -16.78
N LYS A 200 1.22 8.89 -17.61
CA LYS A 200 0.72 9.04 -18.99
C LYS A 200 1.18 7.92 -19.93
N GLY A 201 2.26 7.20 -19.60
CA GLY A 201 2.81 6.11 -20.40
C GLY A 201 2.25 4.71 -20.10
N LYS A 202 1.60 4.49 -18.94
CA LYS A 202 1.19 3.14 -18.50
C LYS A 202 -0.28 2.78 -18.78
N ILE A 203 -1.11 3.73 -19.23
CA ILE A 203 -2.53 3.49 -19.53
C ILE A 203 -2.73 3.57 -21.04
N LYS A 204 -2.35 2.51 -21.76
CA LYS A 204 -3.04 2.12 -23.00
C LYS A 204 -4.02 1.01 -22.65
N LYS A 205 -5.07 1.34 -21.88
CA LYS A 205 -6.25 0.47 -21.78
C LYS A 205 -7.04 0.70 -23.06
N VAL A 206 -6.87 -0.19 -24.02
CA VAL A 206 -7.70 -0.25 -25.24
C VAL A 206 -9.16 -0.26 -24.80
N GLY A 207 -9.95 0.75 -25.17
CA GLY A 207 -11.40 0.75 -25.01
C GLY A 207 -12.06 1.91 -24.25
N PHE A 208 -11.33 2.89 -23.68
CA PHE A 208 -11.97 4.04 -22.99
C PHE A 208 -11.72 5.37 -23.73
N PHE A 209 -12.75 5.82 -24.46
CA PHE A 209 -12.94 7.16 -25.04
C PHE A 209 -11.81 7.74 -25.91
N SER A 210 -11.68 7.23 -27.15
CA SER A 210 -11.02 7.94 -28.25
C SER A 210 -11.92 9.01 -28.93
N GLY A 211 -12.96 9.51 -28.24
CA GLY A 211 -14.05 10.28 -28.87
C GLY A 211 -14.07 11.79 -28.67
N ARG A 212 -13.24 12.38 -27.79
CA ARG A 212 -13.14 13.85 -27.70
C ARG A 212 -11.94 14.34 -28.50
N LYS A 213 -12.20 15.04 -29.61
CA LYS A 213 -11.17 15.70 -30.42
C LYS A 213 -10.33 16.60 -29.50
N ARG A 214 -9.02 16.36 -29.48
CA ARG A 214 -8.05 17.22 -28.79
C ARG A 214 -7.83 18.45 -29.64
N GLU A 215 -8.70 19.44 -29.51
CA GLU A 215 -8.50 20.76 -30.08
C GLU A 215 -7.33 21.43 -29.34
N SER A 216 -6.41 22.05 -30.08
CA SER A 216 -5.26 22.72 -29.48
C SER A 216 -5.74 23.89 -28.64
N ILE A 217 -5.22 24.04 -27.42
CA ILE A 217 -5.46 25.24 -26.59
C ILE A 217 -4.89 26.54 -27.22
N PHE A 218 -4.15 26.40 -28.32
CA PHE A 218 -3.67 27.48 -29.19
C PHE A 218 -4.37 27.47 -30.56
N LYS A 219 -5.44 26.69 -30.73
CA LYS A 219 -6.25 26.71 -31.96
C LYS A 219 -6.96 28.06 -31.99
N SER A 220 -6.66 28.86 -33.00
CA SER A 220 -7.37 30.11 -33.24
C SER A 220 -8.86 29.81 -33.46
N PRO A 221 -9.79 30.56 -32.84
CA PRO A 221 -11.22 30.47 -33.14
C PRO A 221 -11.48 30.78 -34.62
N ASP A 222 -12.49 30.14 -35.22
CA ASP A 222 -12.91 30.37 -36.62
C ASP A 222 -13.64 31.72 -36.84
N ASP A 223 -13.74 32.54 -35.80
CA ASP A 223 -14.40 33.85 -35.79
C ASP A 223 -13.40 34.97 -36.14
N PRO A 224 -13.64 35.82 -37.16
CA PRO A 224 -12.68 36.84 -37.64
C PRO A 224 -12.26 37.90 -36.61
N GLN A 225 -12.91 37.97 -35.44
CA GLN A 225 -12.51 38.82 -34.30
C GLN A 225 -11.87 38.05 -33.12
N GLY A 226 -11.58 36.76 -33.30
CA GLY A 226 -10.96 35.91 -32.29
C GLY A 226 -9.52 36.32 -31.95
N LYS A 227 -9.34 37.10 -30.88
CA LYS A 227 -8.02 37.45 -30.33
C LYS A 227 -7.46 36.28 -29.51
N VAL A 228 -6.40 35.64 -30.01
CA VAL A 228 -5.56 34.72 -29.23
C VAL A 228 -4.48 35.52 -28.50
N GLY A 229 -4.52 35.53 -27.17
CA GLY A 229 -3.56 36.24 -26.35
C GLY A 229 -3.43 35.65 -24.95
N VAL A 230 -2.19 35.35 -24.56
CA VAL A 230 -1.78 35.07 -23.17
C VAL A 230 -1.70 36.41 -22.44
N THR A 231 -2.83 37.03 -22.16
CA THR A 231 -2.84 38.27 -21.37
C THR A 231 -3.88 38.13 -20.28
N GLY A 232 -3.41 37.90 -19.05
CA GLY A 232 -4.20 38.19 -17.85
C GLY A 232 -4.78 36.98 -17.13
N SER A 233 -3.98 36.00 -16.75
CA SER A 233 -4.39 35.10 -15.67
C SER A 233 -3.30 35.02 -14.61
N GLY A 234 -3.39 35.94 -13.64
CA GLY A 234 -2.80 35.77 -12.31
C GLY A 234 -3.38 34.58 -11.52
N LYS A 235 -4.05 33.63 -12.21
CA LYS A 235 -4.42 32.34 -11.67
C LYS A 235 -3.16 31.47 -11.76
N GLY A 236 -2.50 31.26 -10.63
CA GLY A 236 -1.38 30.32 -10.55
C GLY A 236 -1.77 28.96 -11.14
N LEU A 237 -0.79 28.28 -11.73
CA LEU A 237 -0.94 26.94 -12.32
C LEU A 237 -1.67 26.00 -11.34
N THR A 238 -2.80 25.42 -11.77
CA THR A 238 -3.69 24.60 -10.93
C THR A 238 -2.94 23.45 -10.29
N ASP A 239 -3.15 23.24 -8.99
CA ASP A 239 -2.52 22.13 -8.28
C ASP A 239 -2.98 20.79 -8.85
N PHE A 240 -2.03 19.90 -9.11
CA PHE A 240 -2.32 18.56 -9.58
C PHE A 240 -2.92 17.74 -8.44
N GLN A 241 -4.23 17.56 -8.48
CA GLN A 241 -4.93 16.69 -7.54
C GLN A 241 -4.63 15.23 -7.92
N LYS A 242 -3.85 14.55 -7.08
CA LYS A 242 -3.57 13.12 -7.24
C LYS A 242 -4.90 12.37 -7.27
N ARG A 243 -5.18 11.62 -8.33
CA ARG A 243 -6.38 10.77 -8.38
C ARG A 243 -6.23 9.68 -7.32
N GLU A 244 -7.07 9.74 -6.30
CA GLU A 244 -7.21 8.67 -5.32
C GLU A 244 -8.07 7.55 -5.92
N LYS A 245 -7.72 6.30 -5.60
CA LYS A 245 -8.54 5.15 -6.00
C LYS A 245 -9.76 5.13 -5.09
N HIS A 246 -10.94 5.44 -5.61
CA HIS A 246 -12.19 5.26 -4.89
C HIS A 246 -12.44 3.75 -4.71
N PHE A 247 -12.22 3.25 -3.50
CA PHE A 247 -12.69 1.93 -3.08
C PHE A 247 -14.19 2.05 -2.88
N HIS A 248 -14.96 1.44 -3.78
CA HIS A 248 -16.40 1.28 -3.57
C HIS A 248 -16.57 0.10 -2.63
N LEU A 249 -16.58 0.34 -1.32
CA LEU A 249 -17.18 -0.63 -0.41
C LEU A 249 -18.68 -0.60 -0.72
N LYS A 250 -19.17 -1.70 -1.28
CA LYS A 250 -20.58 -1.92 -1.52
C LYS A 250 -21.21 -2.22 -0.16
N ASP A 251 -21.63 -1.18 0.53
CA ASP A 251 -22.41 -1.31 1.75
C ASP A 251 -23.72 -2.01 1.38
N GLY A 252 -23.90 -3.21 1.90
CA GLY A 252 -25.13 -3.96 1.72
C GLY A 252 -26.20 -3.33 2.59
N THR A 253 -27.10 -2.57 1.97
CA THR A 253 -28.40 -2.21 2.56
C THR A 253 -29.08 -3.50 3.01
N VAL A 254 -29.02 -3.78 4.31
CA VAL A 254 -29.91 -4.72 4.97
C VAL A 254 -31.24 -3.98 5.10
N GLU A 255 -32.17 -4.31 4.22
CA GLU A 255 -33.59 -3.97 4.35
C GLU A 255 -34.06 -4.54 5.70
N ASN A 256 -34.45 -3.66 6.62
CA ASN A 256 -35.04 -4.02 7.89
C ASN A 256 -36.55 -3.81 7.71
N ASP A 257 -37.25 -4.86 7.27
CA ASP A 257 -38.70 -4.94 7.34
C ASP A 257 -39.07 -5.53 8.71
N GLU A 258 -39.40 -4.68 9.67
CA GLU A 258 -40.46 -4.93 10.67
C GLU A 258 -41.00 -3.62 11.26
#